data_AF-A0A2M7QKG2-F1
#
_entry.id   AF-A0A2M7QKG2-F1
#
_cell.length_a   1.000
_cell.length_b   1.000
_cell.length_c   1.000
_cell.angle_alpha   90.00
_cell.angle_beta   90.00
_cell.angle_gamma   90.00
#
_symmetry.space_group_name_H-M   'P 1'
#
loop_
_entity.id
_entity.type
_entity.pdbx_description
1 polymer ?
#
loop_
_entity_poly.entity_id
_entity_poly.type
_entity_poly.pdbx_seq_one_letter_code
_entity_poly.pdbx_strand_id
1 'polypeptide(L)'
;MGNLHIYWDRTIYMGLKMPYKRTVRQLRDGSYSNSGNSGYIKHSNYANSPEKYIRSFLLIQNDIQKIFEYVEPVDKNKRSYSYRIHELFIRVCIEVETNCKAILRENGYTRKKEKY
;
A
#
# COMPACT_ATOMS: atom_id res chain seq x y z
N MET A 1 19.58 27.75 39.41
CA MET A 1 20.42 26.54 39.29
C MET A 1 19.58 25.34 39.69
N GLY A 2 19.51 24.30 38.84
CA GLY A 2 18.91 23.02 39.20
C GLY A 2 17.66 22.65 38.43
N ASN A 3 17.84 22.32 37.14
CA ASN A 3 16.92 21.46 36.38
C ASN A 3 16.66 20.17 37.16
N LEU A 4 15.42 19.65 37.14
CA LEU A 4 15.22 18.22 37.00
C LEU A 4 14.00 17.96 36.12
N HIS A 5 14.32 17.54 34.89
CA HIS A 5 13.41 17.06 33.88
C HIS A 5 12.46 16.01 34.44
N ILE A 6 11.16 16.27 34.29
CA ILE A 6 10.10 15.29 34.49
C ILE A 6 10.34 14.17 33.48
N TYR A 7 10.62 12.98 34.00
CA TYR A 7 10.75 11.74 33.24
C TYR A 7 9.45 11.51 32.47
N TRP A 8 9.54 11.51 31.14
CA TRP A 8 8.45 11.05 30.30
C TRP A 8 8.24 9.56 30.54
N ASP A 9 7.10 9.30 31.18
CA ASP A 9 6.42 8.03 31.27
C ASP A 9 6.52 7.26 29.93
N ARG A 10 7.32 6.19 29.94
CA ARG A 10 7.37 5.18 28.87
C ARG A 10 6.24 4.16 29.10
N THR A 11 5.00 4.63 29.14
CA THR A 11 3.87 3.76 28.90
C THR A 11 3.92 3.37 27.42
N ILE A 12 4.18 2.09 27.18
CA ILE A 12 4.27 1.46 25.87
C ILE A 12 2.92 1.65 25.17
N TYR A 13 2.84 2.64 24.27
CA TYR A 13 1.79 2.67 23.27
C TYR A 13 1.97 1.45 22.36
N MET A 14 1.17 0.41 22.57
CA MET A 14 0.99 -0.71 21.61
C MET A 14 0.23 -0.28 20.33
N GLY A 15 0.09 1.03 20.10
CA GLY A 15 -0.53 1.61 18.92
C GLY A 15 0.51 2.35 18.08
N LEU A 16 0.39 2.23 16.75
CA LEU A 16 1.22 2.98 15.81
C LEU A 16 0.99 4.49 16.02
N LYS A 17 2.02 5.22 16.47
CA LYS A 17 1.96 6.68 16.67
C LYS A 17 1.68 7.46 15.37
N MET A 18 2.01 6.86 14.23
CA MET A 18 1.74 7.36 12.89
C MET A 18 1.40 6.20 11.95
N PRO A 19 0.57 6.43 10.91
CA PRO A 19 0.33 5.42 9.89
C PRO A 19 1.64 5.02 9.21
N TYR A 20 1.73 3.76 8.78
CA TYR A 20 2.89 3.26 8.05
C TYR A 20 3.18 4.13 6.82
N LYS A 21 4.46 4.28 6.47
CA LYS A 21 4.85 4.78 5.14
C LYS A 21 4.13 4.01 4.03
N ARG A 22 3.87 4.69 2.90
CA ARG A 22 3.18 4.17 1.72
C ARG A 22 1.73 3.69 1.93
N THR A 23 1.07 4.13 2.99
CA THR A 23 -0.37 3.88 3.19
C THR A 23 -1.16 5.16 2.91
N VAL A 24 -2.43 5.02 2.52
CA VAL A 24 -3.32 6.19 2.37
C VAL A 24 -3.33 6.98 3.68
N ARG A 25 -3.00 8.27 3.60
CA ARG A 25 -2.94 9.16 4.77
C ARG A 25 -4.13 10.09 4.76
N GLN A 26 -4.99 9.94 5.77
CA GLN A 26 -6.02 10.93 6.02
C GLN A 26 -5.37 12.20 6.57
N LEU A 27 -5.85 13.36 6.13
CA LEU A 27 -5.51 14.63 6.74
C LEU A 27 -6.11 14.69 8.15
N ARG A 28 -5.39 15.33 9.07
CA ARG A 28 -5.77 15.42 10.49
C ARG A 28 -7.14 16.10 10.69
N ASP A 29 -7.53 16.96 9.76
CA ASP A 29 -8.79 17.70 9.74
C ASP A 29 -9.96 16.90 9.13
N GLY A 30 -9.71 15.68 8.62
CA GLY A 30 -10.74 14.84 8.01
C GLY A 30 -11.23 15.34 6.64
N SER A 31 -10.63 16.38 6.06
CA SER A 31 -11.12 17.03 4.83
C SER A 31 -11.02 16.17 3.57
N TYR A 32 -10.40 15.00 3.68
CA TYR A 32 -10.02 14.12 2.57
C TYR A 32 -11.20 13.73 1.67
N SER A 33 -12.42 13.68 2.20
CA SER A 33 -13.65 13.36 1.46
C SER A 33 -14.07 14.43 0.43
N ASN A 34 -13.66 15.69 0.59
CA ASN A 34 -14.26 16.81 -0.16
C ASN A 34 -13.26 17.63 -1.00
N SER A 35 -11.95 17.37 -0.93
CA SER A 35 -10.94 18.28 -1.49
C SER A 35 -9.88 17.64 -2.41
N GLY A 36 -9.96 16.35 -2.70
CA GLY A 36 -9.03 15.72 -3.65
C GLY A 36 -7.57 15.74 -3.20
N ASN A 37 -7.31 15.73 -1.89
CA ASN A 37 -5.99 15.93 -1.30
C ASN A 37 -5.07 14.68 -1.38
N SER A 38 -4.80 14.19 -2.60
CA SER A 38 -3.78 13.16 -2.88
C SER A 38 -2.33 13.69 -2.84
N GLY A 39 -2.14 14.98 -2.52
CA GLY A 39 -0.83 15.64 -2.52
C GLY A 39 0.22 15.03 -1.59
N TYR A 40 -0.19 14.29 -0.56
CA TYR A 40 0.74 13.55 0.31
C TYR A 40 1.57 12.52 -0.45
N ILE A 41 1.12 12.04 -1.62
CA ILE A 41 1.87 11.09 -2.44
C ILE A 41 3.20 11.70 -2.91
N LYS A 42 3.24 13.03 -3.14
CA LYS A 42 4.44 13.77 -3.54
C LYS A 42 5.33 14.15 -2.35
N HIS A 43 4.89 13.90 -1.12
CA HIS A 43 5.62 14.29 0.07
C HIS A 43 6.85 13.40 0.25
N SER A 44 8.03 13.99 0.51
CA SER A 44 9.31 13.27 0.66
C SER A 44 9.27 12.13 1.69
N ASN A 45 8.51 12.31 2.77
CA ASN A 45 8.33 11.29 3.82
C ASN A 45 7.29 10.19 3.50
N TYR A 46 6.61 10.21 2.34
CA TYR A 46 5.55 9.25 2.01
C TYR A 46 6.09 7.89 1.56
N ALA A 47 6.92 7.89 0.51
CA ALA A 47 7.51 6.70 -0.08
C ALA A 47 8.75 7.08 -0.88
N ASN A 48 9.75 6.20 -0.93
CA ASN A 48 10.81 6.32 -1.93
C ASN A 48 10.27 5.81 -3.27
N SER A 49 10.24 6.69 -4.28
CA SER A 49 9.72 6.42 -5.63
C SER A 49 8.24 5.95 -5.66
N PRO A 50 7.27 6.80 -5.28
CA PRO A 50 5.85 6.47 -5.29
C PRO A 50 5.31 6.10 -6.69
N GLU A 51 5.95 6.57 -7.75
CA GLU A 51 5.56 6.34 -9.15
C GLU A 51 5.58 4.86 -9.52
N LYS A 52 6.46 4.08 -8.89
CA LYS A 52 6.59 2.64 -9.16
C LYS A 52 5.29 1.89 -8.90
N TYR A 53 4.56 2.23 -7.85
CA TYR A 53 3.33 1.53 -7.44
C TYR A 53 2.13 1.98 -8.28
N ILE A 54 2.09 3.27 -8.61
CA ILE A 54 1.11 3.80 -9.56
C ILE A 54 1.28 3.08 -10.90
N ARG A 55 2.52 2.90 -11.37
CA ARG A 55 2.80 2.14 -12.59
C ARG A 55 2.29 0.70 -12.52
N SER A 56 2.58 -0.03 -11.45
CA SER A 56 2.10 -1.41 -11.27
C SER A 56 0.57 -1.50 -11.33
N PHE A 57 -0.12 -0.57 -10.66
CA PHE A 57 -1.58 -0.49 -10.70
C PHE A 57 -2.11 -0.20 -12.10
N LEU A 58 -1.52 0.77 -12.82
CA LEU A 58 -1.90 1.10 -14.21
C LEU A 58 -1.73 -0.11 -15.16
N LEU A 59 -0.68 -0.91 -14.97
CA LEU A 59 -0.48 -2.14 -15.75
C LEU A 59 -1.59 -3.16 -15.48
N ILE A 60 -1.94 -3.39 -14.20
CA ILE A 60 -3.05 -4.27 -13.82
C ILE A 60 -4.38 -3.78 -14.43
N GLN A 61 -4.66 -2.48 -14.39
CA GLN A 61 -5.87 -1.91 -14.97
C GLN A 61 -5.94 -2.14 -16.48
N ASN A 62 -4.83 -1.91 -17.20
CA ASN A 62 -4.76 -2.16 -18.63
C ASN A 62 -4.97 -3.64 -18.96
N ASP A 63 -4.45 -4.56 -18.14
CA ASP A 63 -4.65 -5.99 -18.35
C ASP A 63 -6.10 -6.41 -18.08
N ILE A 64 -6.78 -5.82 -17.08
CA ILE A 64 -8.22 -6.01 -16.86
C ILE A 64 -9.04 -5.53 -18.06
N GLN A 65 -8.75 -4.34 -18.60
CA GLN A 65 -9.45 -3.82 -19.77
C GLN A 65 -9.33 -4.77 -20.97
N LYS A 66 -8.13 -5.32 -21.21
CA LYS A 66 -7.92 -6.34 -22.24
C LYS A 66 -8.71 -7.62 -21.99
N ILE A 67 -8.94 -8.02 -20.73
CA ILE A 67 -9.80 -9.18 -20.44
C ILE A 67 -11.25 -8.87 -20.80
N PHE A 68 -11.72 -7.65 -20.55
CA PHE A 68 -13.10 -7.24 -20.88
C PHE A 68 -13.40 -7.20 -22.37
N GLU A 69 -12.38 -7.13 -23.24
CA GLU A 69 -12.56 -7.31 -24.69
C GLU A 69 -13.06 -8.73 -25.07
N TYR A 70 -12.85 -9.73 -24.20
CA TYR A 70 -13.21 -11.14 -24.46
C TYR A 70 -14.23 -11.70 -23.47
N VAL A 71 -14.28 -11.17 -22.25
CA VAL A 71 -15.13 -11.66 -21.17
C VAL A 71 -15.89 -10.49 -20.56
N GLU A 72 -17.18 -10.41 -20.84
CA GLU A 72 -18.08 -9.43 -20.24
C GLU A 72 -18.13 -9.59 -18.70
N PRO A 73 -17.99 -8.52 -17.90
CA PRO A 73 -18.01 -8.57 -16.44
C PRO A 73 -19.43 -8.75 -15.87
N VAL A 74 -20.04 -9.91 -16.14
CA VAL A 74 -21.35 -10.32 -15.63
C VAL A 74 -21.25 -11.60 -14.82
N ASP A 75 -22.18 -11.81 -13.87
CA ASP A 75 -22.17 -12.96 -12.96
C ASP A 75 -22.13 -14.33 -13.69
N LYS A 76 -22.75 -14.41 -14.87
CA LYS A 76 -22.73 -15.61 -15.73
C LYS A 76 -21.30 -16.04 -16.10
N ASN A 77 -20.38 -15.09 -16.21
CA ASN A 77 -18.99 -15.30 -16.63
C ASN A 77 -18.02 -15.48 -15.45
N LYS A 78 -18.51 -15.57 -14.21
CA LYS A 78 -17.65 -15.73 -13.02
C LYS A 78 -16.77 -17.00 -13.05
N ARG A 79 -17.21 -18.03 -13.76
CA ARG A 79 -16.48 -19.30 -13.93
C ARG A 79 -15.62 -19.34 -15.20
N SER A 80 -15.59 -18.25 -15.98
CA SER A 80 -14.75 -18.15 -17.17
C SER A 80 -13.28 -18.25 -16.78
N TYR A 81 -12.57 -19.14 -17.47
CA TYR A 81 -11.15 -19.38 -17.24
C TYR A 81 -10.38 -19.18 -18.54
N SER A 82 -9.22 -18.53 -18.43
CA SER A 82 -8.23 -18.47 -19.49
C SER A 82 -6.85 -18.30 -18.88
N TYR A 83 -5.80 -18.66 -19.63
CA TYR A 83 -4.42 -18.40 -19.21
C TYR A 83 -4.16 -16.91 -18.94
N ARG A 84 -4.84 -16.00 -19.65
CA ARG A 84 -4.71 -14.55 -19.42
C ARG A 84 -5.32 -14.11 -18.09
N ILE A 85 -6.46 -14.68 -17.71
CA ILE A 85 -7.07 -14.46 -16.38
C ILE A 85 -6.15 -14.98 -15.28
N HIS A 86 -5.57 -16.18 -15.48
CA HIS A 86 -4.59 -16.73 -14.54
C HIS A 86 -3.35 -15.84 -14.40
N GLU A 87 -2.76 -15.39 -15.52
CA GLU A 87 -1.62 -14.48 -15.52
C GLU A 87 -1.93 -13.17 -14.78
N LEU A 88 -3.11 -12.59 -15.00
CA LEU A 88 -3.56 -11.40 -14.30
C LEU A 88 -3.62 -11.62 -12.79
N PHE A 89 -4.17 -12.75 -12.32
CA PHE A 89 -4.19 -13.07 -10.89
C PHE A 89 -2.78 -13.18 -10.31
N ILE A 90 -1.86 -13.86 -11.01
CA ILE A 90 -0.47 -13.98 -10.56
C ILE A 90 0.20 -12.60 -10.50
N ARG A 91 0.01 -11.75 -11.52
CA ARG A 91 0.54 -10.38 -11.53
C ARG A 91 0.01 -9.57 -10.35
N VAL A 92 -1.30 -9.63 -10.08
CA VAL A 92 -1.91 -8.94 -8.93
C VAL A 92 -1.30 -9.42 -7.62
N CYS A 93 -1.17 -10.73 -7.41
CA CYS A 93 -0.57 -11.29 -6.19
C CYS A 93 0.87 -10.80 -5.98
N ILE A 94 1.71 -10.84 -7.03
CA ILE A 94 3.11 -10.40 -6.97
C ILE A 94 3.22 -8.91 -6.65
N GLU A 95 2.41 -8.07 -7.30
CA GLU A 95 2.43 -6.62 -7.09
C GLU A 95 1.93 -6.24 -5.69
N VAL A 96 0.87 -6.89 -5.20
CA VAL A 96 0.36 -6.70 -3.83
C VAL A 96 1.40 -7.13 -2.80
N GLU A 97 2.00 -8.31 -2.96
CA GLU A 97 3.06 -8.79 -2.07
C GLU A 97 4.26 -7.83 -2.06
N THR A 98 4.67 -7.36 -3.24
CA THR A 98 5.75 -6.39 -3.39
C THR A 98 5.44 -5.09 -2.67
N ASN A 99 4.22 -4.57 -2.81
CA ASN A 99 3.79 -3.36 -2.09
C ASN A 99 3.82 -3.55 -0.57
N CYS A 100 3.30 -4.67 -0.06
CA CYS A 100 3.34 -5.01 1.36
C CYS A 100 4.77 -5.11 1.90
N LYS A 101 5.66 -5.82 1.19
CA LYS A 101 7.10 -5.87 1.55
C LYS A 101 7.72 -4.48 1.57
N ALA A 102 7.35 -3.63 0.64
CA ALA A 102 7.89 -2.28 0.54
C ALA A 102 7.39 -1.37 1.67
N ILE A 103 6.13 -1.51 2.10
CA ILE A 103 5.60 -0.89 3.32
C ILE A 103 6.41 -1.34 4.52
N LEU A 104 6.56 -2.65 4.75
CA LEU A 104 7.28 -3.18 5.90
C LEU A 104 8.74 -2.70 5.95
N ARG A 105 9.47 -2.79 4.83
CA ARG A 105 10.87 -2.36 4.75
C ARG A 105 11.05 -0.87 5.07
N GLU A 106 10.20 0.01 4.52
CA GLU A 106 10.31 1.45 4.78
C GLU A 106 9.93 1.86 6.20
N ASN A 107 9.20 1.00 6.92
CA ASN A 107 8.87 1.18 8.33
C ASN A 107 9.83 0.45 9.27
N GLY A 108 10.99 0.00 8.79
CA GLY A 108 12.08 -0.55 9.61
C GLY A 108 11.93 -2.03 9.98
N TYR A 109 10.93 -2.73 9.42
CA TYR A 109 10.78 -4.17 9.68
C TYR A 109 11.87 -4.96 8.96
N THR A 110 12.59 -5.79 9.72
CA THR A 110 13.60 -6.70 9.19
C THR A 110 13.04 -8.12 9.10
N ARG A 111 13.45 -8.85 8.06
CA ARG A 111 13.10 -10.27 7.95
C ARG A 111 13.86 -11.04 9.03
N LYS A 112 13.14 -11.80 9.87
CA LYS A 112 13.78 -12.78 10.74
C LYS A 112 14.51 -13.80 9.86
N LYS A 113 15.82 -13.98 10.07
CA LYS A 113 16.55 -15.09 9.47
C LYS A 113 16.03 -16.36 10.13
N GLU A 114 15.52 -17.30 9.32
CA GLU A 114 15.25 -18.65 9.79
C GLU A 114 16.58 -19.27 10.21
N LYS A 115 16.64 -19.79 11.44
CA LYS A 115 17.75 -20.64 11.87
C LYS A 115 17.51 -22.01 11.23
N TYR A 116 18.37 -22.39 10.30
CA TYR A 116 18.53 -23.77 9.86
C TYR A 116 19.42 -24.51 10.85
#